data_AF-A0A7J9KF63-F1
#
_entry.id   AF-A0A7J9KF63-F1
#
_cell.length_a   1.000
_cell.length_b   1.000
_cell.length_c   1.000
_cell.angle_alpha   90.00
_cell.angle_beta   90.00
_cell.angle_gamma   90.00
#
_symmetry.space_group_name_H-M   'P 1'
#
loop_
_entity.id
_entity.type
_entity.pdbx_description
1 polymer ?
#
loop_
_entity_poly.entity_id
_entity_poly.type
_entity_poly.pdbx_seq_one_letter_code
_entity_poly.pdbx_strand_id
1 'polypeptide(L)'
;MGKSDRANIIGCDIKVGHGISIDRLGKFQNEEPVEGTKVSNCTITNTSNGVRIKTWPGESLGTVSEIHLEDITVNNVSSPILIDQKYFP
;
A
#
# COMPACT_ATOMS: atom_id res chain seq x y z
N MET A 1 11.56 -4.39 9.90
CA MET A 1 10.85 -4.15 11.16
C MET A 1 10.73 -2.65 11.34
N GLY A 2 9.52 -2.14 11.18
CA GLY A 2 9.14 -0.73 11.24
C GLY A 2 7.62 -0.74 11.20
N LYS A 3 7.03 -0.90 12.39
CA LYS A 3 5.58 -0.92 12.63
C LYS A 3 5.04 0.46 12.29
N SER A 4 4.01 0.54 11.46
CA SER A 4 3.34 1.81 11.18
C SER A 4 2.00 1.81 11.90
N ASP A 5 2.03 2.25 13.15
CA ASP A 5 0.84 2.85 13.74
C ASP A 5 0.71 4.25 13.11
N ARG A 6 -0.23 4.41 12.18
CA ARG A 6 -0.65 5.71 11.63
C ARG A 6 0.41 6.49 10.84
N ALA A 7 0.81 5.99 9.68
CA ALA A 7 1.67 6.74 8.75
C ALA A 7 0.89 7.87 8.05
N ASN A 8 1.52 9.03 7.87
CA ASN A 8 0.99 10.14 7.09
C ASN A 8 1.99 10.55 6.00
N ILE A 9 1.67 10.23 4.75
CA ILE A 9 2.52 10.44 3.58
C ILE A 9 1.89 11.58 2.78
N ILE A 10 2.60 12.71 2.64
CA ILE A 10 2.10 13.92 1.99
C ILE A 10 3.12 14.42 0.96
N GLY A 11 2.66 14.89 -0.20
CA GLY A 11 3.50 15.67 -1.09
C GLY A 11 4.54 14.85 -1.84
N CYS A 12 4.14 13.70 -2.40
CA CYS A 12 5.07 12.79 -3.07
C CYS A 12 4.98 12.88 -4.60
N ASP A 13 6.12 12.69 -5.28
CA ASP A 13 6.18 12.59 -6.74
C ASP A 13 6.93 11.31 -7.14
N ILE A 14 6.21 10.33 -7.66
CA ILE A 14 6.72 9.00 -8.01
C ILE A 14 6.67 8.86 -9.54
N LYS A 15 7.85 8.67 -10.17
CA LYS A 15 7.98 8.70 -11.64
C LYS A 15 8.22 7.36 -12.31
N VAL A 16 8.68 6.34 -11.58
CA VAL A 16 9.01 5.01 -12.10
C VAL A 16 8.81 3.94 -11.04
N GLY A 17 8.61 2.69 -11.45
CA GLY A 17 8.56 1.53 -10.57
C GLY A 17 7.14 1.04 -10.25
N HIS A 18 6.89 0.75 -8.97
CA HIS A 18 5.70 0.00 -8.54
C HIS A 18 4.64 0.82 -7.79
N GLY A 19 4.82 2.13 -7.68
CA GLY A 19 3.93 3.00 -6.89
C GLY A 19 4.11 2.81 -5.38
N ILE A 20 3.11 3.24 -4.62
CA ILE A 20 3.06 3.06 -3.17
C ILE A 20 2.60 1.62 -2.89
N SER A 21 3.32 0.90 -2.04
CA SER A 21 2.89 -0.43 -1.59
C SER A 21 2.73 -0.46 -0.07
N ILE A 22 1.62 -1.06 0.39
CA ILE A 22 1.33 -1.40 1.77
C ILE A 22 1.47 -2.92 1.86
N ASP A 23 2.64 -3.38 2.28
CA ASP A 23 3.03 -4.78 2.19
C ASP A 23 4.18 -5.18 3.14
N ARG A 24 4.32 -6.45 3.53
CA ARG A 24 3.33 -7.56 3.42
C ARG A 24 2.85 -7.93 4.82
N LEU A 25 1.56 -8.24 4.93
CA LEU A 25 0.95 -8.87 6.10
C LEU A 25 0.39 -10.26 5.76
N GLY A 26 0.19 -11.08 6.79
CA GLY A 26 -0.31 -12.45 6.74
C GLY A 26 0.76 -13.52 6.52
N LYS A 27 2.07 -13.18 6.54
CA LYS A 27 3.14 -14.17 6.33
C LYS A 27 3.61 -14.82 7.63
N PHE A 28 3.78 -14.01 8.68
CA PHE A 28 4.32 -14.44 9.96
C PHE A 28 3.26 -14.34 11.07
N GLN A 29 3.38 -15.21 12.07
CA GLN A 29 2.55 -15.13 13.27
C GLN A 29 2.84 -13.84 14.04
N ASN A 30 1.80 -13.27 14.66
CA ASN A 30 1.88 -12.07 15.50
C ASN A 30 2.44 -10.85 14.76
N GLU A 31 2.15 -10.72 13.47
CA GLU A 31 2.35 -9.46 12.75
C GLU A 31 1.39 -8.40 13.30
N GLU A 32 1.93 -7.20 13.54
CA GLU A 32 1.10 -6.08 13.93
C GLU A 32 0.20 -5.64 12.77
N PRO A 33 -1.00 -5.12 13.07
CA PRO A 33 -1.85 -4.52 12.06
C PRO A 33 -1.16 -3.31 11.41
N VAL A 34 -1.54 -3.02 10.17
CA VAL A 34 -1.30 -1.72 9.56
C VAL A 34 -2.60 -0.94 9.63
N GLU A 35 -2.62 0.12 10.42
CA GLU A 35 -3.80 0.94 10.64
C GLU A 35 -3.53 2.44 10.53
N GLY A 36 -4.53 3.19 10.07
CA GLY A 36 -4.54 4.65 10.10
C GLY A 36 -3.56 5.29 9.12
N THR A 37 -3.24 4.61 8.01
CA THR A 37 -2.32 5.16 7.01
C THR A 37 -3.04 6.15 6.11
N LYS A 38 -2.59 7.40 6.10
CA LYS A 38 -3.05 8.44 5.19
C LYS A 38 -1.99 8.73 4.12
N VAL A 39 -2.39 8.74 2.86
CA VAL A 39 -1.56 9.21 1.74
C VAL A 39 -2.31 10.35 1.05
N SER A 40 -1.65 11.50 0.89
CA SER A 40 -2.26 12.66 0.24
C SER A 40 -1.35 13.55 -0.58
N ASN A 41 -1.94 14.31 -1.51
CA ASN A 41 -1.26 15.27 -2.38
C ASN A 41 -0.05 14.64 -3.09
N CYS A 42 -0.29 13.54 -3.79
CA CYS A 42 0.77 12.77 -4.45
C CYS A 42 0.53 12.72 -5.96
N THR A 43 1.62 12.71 -6.73
CA THR A 43 1.58 12.44 -8.17
C THR A 43 2.34 11.16 -8.46
N ILE A 44 1.71 10.22 -9.16
CA ILE A 44 2.29 8.93 -9.52
C ILE A 44 2.20 8.79 -11.03
N THR A 45 3.34 8.68 -11.70
CA THR A 45 3.44 8.71 -13.16
C THR A 45 4.26 7.52 -13.66
N ASN A 46 3.84 6.88 -14.76
CA ASN A 46 4.59 5.80 -15.44
C ASN A 46 5.00 4.62 -14.53
N THR A 47 4.12 4.25 -13.60
CA THR A 47 4.32 3.09 -12.71
C THR A 47 3.40 1.94 -13.06
N SER A 48 3.75 0.74 -12.59
CA SER A 48 2.85 -0.43 -12.71
C SER A 48 1.62 -0.30 -11.82
N ASN A 49 1.72 0.34 -10.65
CA ASN A 49 0.58 0.58 -9.75
C ASN A 49 0.62 2.00 -9.18
N GLY A 50 -0.54 2.53 -8.79
CA GLY A 50 -0.62 3.79 -8.03
C GLY A 50 -0.41 3.49 -6.55
N VAL A 51 -1.43 2.91 -5.92
CA VAL A 51 -1.37 2.35 -4.57
C VAL A 51 -1.69 0.87 -4.62
N ARG A 52 -0.90 0.05 -3.91
CA ARG A 52 -1.08 -1.40 -3.87
C ARG A 52 -1.06 -1.95 -2.45
N ILE A 53 -2.06 -2.74 -2.08
CA ILE A 53 -2.11 -3.48 -0.81
C ILE A 53 -1.95 -4.96 -1.13
N LYS A 54 -1.01 -5.65 -0.47
CA LYS A 54 -0.76 -7.08 -0.67
C LYS A 54 -0.78 -7.84 0.64
N THR A 55 -1.61 -8.88 0.72
CA THR A 55 -1.60 -9.83 1.83
C THR A 55 -1.35 -11.25 1.34
N TRP A 56 -0.69 -12.06 2.17
CA TRP A 56 -0.45 -13.47 1.85
C TRP A 56 -1.76 -14.28 1.95
N PRO A 57 -1.96 -15.28 1.06
CA PRO A 57 -3.05 -16.23 1.16
C PRO A 57 -2.75 -17.25 2.29
N GLY A 58 -2.97 -16.84 3.54
CA GLY A 58 -3.12 -17.77 4.67
C GLY A 58 -1.84 -18.23 5.39
N GLU A 59 -1.97 -18.22 6.72
CA GLU A 59 -1.43 -19.10 7.80
C GLU A 59 -1.51 -18.32 9.12
N SER A 60 -1.42 -16.99 9.04
CA SER A 60 -1.52 -16.05 10.16
C SER A 60 -2.51 -14.93 9.85
N LEU A 61 -3.21 -14.43 10.87
CA LEU A 61 -4.09 -13.27 10.73
C LEU A 61 -3.23 -12.01 10.60
N GLY A 62 -3.47 -11.23 9.56
CA GLY A 62 -2.92 -9.88 9.38
C GLY A 62 -4.05 -8.92 9.03
N THR A 63 -4.02 -7.71 9.59
CA THR A 63 -5.08 -6.71 9.38
C THR A 63 -4.50 -5.45 8.75
N VAL A 64 -5.14 -4.98 7.68
CA VAL A 64 -4.93 -3.65 7.10
C VAL A 64 -6.26 -2.91 7.20
N SER A 65 -6.31 -1.81 7.94
CA SER A 65 -7.54 -1.03 8.19
C SER A 65 -7.26 0.48 8.18
N GLU A 66 -8.32 1.29 8.09
CA GLU A 66 -8.21 2.75 8.17
C GLU A 66 -7.18 3.35 7.20
N ILE A 67 -7.22 2.91 5.94
CA ILE A 67 -6.37 3.42 4.87
C ILE A 67 -7.10 4.55 4.14
N HIS A 68 -6.54 5.76 4.18
CA HIS A 68 -7.09 6.96 3.57
C HIS A 68 -6.20 7.44 2.43
N LEU A 69 -6.75 7.49 1.22
CA LEU A 69 -6.06 7.97 0.01
C LEU A 69 -6.80 9.18 -0.52
N GLU A 70 -6.13 10.32 -0.64
CA GLU A 70 -6.75 11.60 -0.97
C GLU A 70 -5.85 12.43 -1.89
N ASP A 71 -6.41 13.17 -2.84
CA ASP A 71 -5.62 14.05 -3.73
C ASP A 71 -4.41 13.38 -4.40
N ILE A 72 -4.60 12.14 -4.87
CA ILE A 72 -3.57 11.39 -5.59
C ILE A 72 -3.84 11.48 -7.09
N THR A 73 -2.93 12.13 -7.82
CA THR A 73 -2.93 12.16 -9.28
C THR A 73 -2.17 10.95 -9.82
N VAL A 74 -2.82 10.17 -10.70
CA VAL A 74 -2.20 9.01 -11.36
C VAL A 74 -2.15 9.25 -12.87
N ASN A 75 -0.94 9.16 -13.46
CA ASN A 75 -0.70 9.44 -14.87
C ASN A 75 0.00 8.25 -15.55
N ASN A 76 -0.63 7.64 -16.56
CA ASN A 76 -0.05 6.49 -17.27
C ASN A 76 0.39 5.36 -16.31
N VAL A 77 -0.51 5.00 -15.38
CA VAL A 77 -0.31 3.95 -14.39
C VAL A 77 -1.21 2.77 -14.75
N SER A 78 -0.66 1.54 -14.81
CA SER A 78 -1.44 0.37 -15.25
C SER A 78 -2.57 0.02 -14.28
N SER A 79 -2.28 -0.02 -12.98
CA SER A 79 -3.25 -0.32 -11.92
C SER A 79 -3.27 0.81 -10.88
N PRO A 80 -4.11 1.85 -11.04
CA PRO A 80 -4.18 2.97 -10.09
C PRO A 80 -4.33 2.53 -8.63
N ILE A 81 -5.18 1.54 -8.38
CA ILE A 81 -5.32 0.89 -7.08
C ILE A 81 -5.35 -0.63 -7.30
N LEU A 82 -4.56 -1.38 -6.55
CA LEU A 82 -4.57 -2.85 -6.56
C LEU A 82 -4.61 -3.40 -5.14
N ILE A 83 -5.61 -4.22 -4.83
CA ILE A 83 -5.69 -4.97 -3.58
C ILE A 83 -5.61 -6.45 -3.91
N ASP A 84 -4.53 -7.09 -3.49
CA ASP A 84 -4.27 -8.51 -3.75
C ASP A 84 -4.16 -9.26 -2.42
N GLN A 85 -5.18 -10.04 -2.10
CA GLN A 85 -5.21 -10.86 -0.88
C GLN A 85 -4.65 -12.27 -1.07
N LYS A 86 -4.21 -12.60 -2.29
CA LYS A 86 -3.64 -13.90 -2.62
C LYS A 86 -2.21 -13.74 -3.12
N TYR A 87 -1.53 -12.71 -2.63
CA TYR A 87 -0.20 -12.39 -3.10
C TYR A 87 0.77 -13.52 -2.72
N PHE A 88 1.27 -14.20 -3.74
CA PHE A 88 2.33 -15.18 -3.65
C PHE A 88 3.48 -14.70 -4.55
N PRO A 89 4.69 -14.50 -4.02
CA PRO A 89 5.83 -13.96 -4.77
C PRO A 89 6.31 -14.90 -5.88
#